data_AF-A0A971QI04-F1
#
_entry.id   AF-A0A971QI04-F1
#
_cell.length_a   1.000
_cell.length_b   1.000
_cell.length_c   1.000
_cell.angle_alpha   90.00
_cell.angle_beta   90.00
_cell.angle_gamma   90.00
#
_symmetry.space_group_name_H-M   'P 1'
#
loop_
_entity.id
_entity.type
_entity.pdbx_description
1 polymer ?
#
loop_
_entity_poly.entity_id
_entity_poly.type
_entity_poly.pdbx_seq_one_letter_code
_entity_poly.pdbx_strand_id
1 'polypeptide(L)'
;MSRCVAISLLLVALGHLLVPQRVHDGPNETMTIRGDSLDYIAMVEGDWTAARSPFRYRVLAPFLAGLLPLSPTDALRCVTYVSLCLTYVVALLACKNAGLGVISSMLGLVLAWASPCHLYSYHNPFLTDALALFMLGVMVYALFRDSFALFLAAAVLGILTRETTIVAVPVWAIRRGWRHSVLLLVVSAAALLVPRYILGAEAESPQALLTVSGQGMLANPWQGVMEIVKAWGAVWLLSVAGLWCLPQERCVPVRVAYAALLCGATLVSLVAADTGRMFAVLFPVHVITLASLSAAIAWKIQTKMETKRSRVSS
;
A
#
# COMPACT_ATOMS: atom_id res chain seq x y z
N MET A 1 -12.66 -12.56 -13.45
CA MET A 1 -11.79 -11.43 -13.82
C MET A 1 -12.63 -10.20 -14.14
N SER A 2 -13.59 -10.26 -15.07
CA SER A 2 -14.46 -9.13 -15.45
C SER A 2 -15.10 -8.37 -14.27
N ARG A 3 -15.70 -9.09 -13.30
CA ARG A 3 -16.28 -8.46 -12.10
C ARG A 3 -15.25 -7.67 -11.28
N CYS A 4 -14.06 -8.22 -11.05
CA CYS A 4 -13.00 -7.57 -10.29
C CYS A 4 -12.57 -6.25 -10.96
N VAL A 5 -12.42 -6.26 -12.28
CA VAL A 5 -12.06 -5.06 -13.05
C VAL A 5 -13.17 -4.01 -12.97
N ALA A 6 -14.43 -4.40 -13.17
CA ALA A 6 -15.56 -3.47 -13.10
C ALA A 6 -15.68 -2.78 -11.72
N ILE A 7 -15.54 -3.55 -10.63
CA ILE A 7 -15.56 -3.01 -9.26
C ILE A 7 -14.39 -2.06 -9.03
N SER A 8 -13.21 -2.42 -9.53
CA SER A 8 -11.99 -1.62 -9.36
C SER A 8 -12.10 -0.29 -10.12
N LEU A 9 -12.59 -0.31 -11.36
CA LEU A 9 -12.86 0.89 -12.14
C LEU A 9 -13.90 1.78 -11.47
N LEU A 10 -14.97 1.20 -10.93
CA LEU A 10 -15.98 1.95 -10.18
C LEU A 10 -15.39 2.66 -8.97
N LEU A 11 -14.56 1.98 -8.17
CA LEU A 11 -13.93 2.59 -7.00
C LEU A 11 -12.92 3.69 -7.36
N VAL A 12 -12.19 3.52 -8.47
CA VAL A 12 -11.31 4.58 -8.99
C VAL A 12 -12.13 5.79 -9.44
N ALA A 13 -13.22 5.57 -10.19
CA ALA A 13 -14.12 6.64 -10.62
C ALA A 13 -14.74 7.38 -9.42
N LEU A 14 -15.23 6.64 -8.42
CA LEU A 14 -15.76 7.22 -7.19
C LEU A 14 -14.69 8.01 -6.43
N GLY A 15 -13.46 7.50 -6.32
CA GLY A 15 -12.38 8.21 -5.65
C GLY A 15 -11.99 9.50 -6.37
N HIS A 16 -11.94 9.45 -7.71
CA HIS A 16 -11.68 10.63 -8.54
C HIS A 16 -12.78 11.71 -8.38
N LEU A 17 -14.05 11.30 -8.34
CA LEU A 17 -15.20 12.21 -8.29
C LEU A 17 -15.48 12.75 -6.88
N LEU A 18 -15.25 11.96 -5.84
CA LEU A 18 -15.66 12.29 -4.47
C LEU A 18 -14.53 12.87 -3.62
N VAL A 19 -13.26 12.60 -3.96
CA VAL A 19 -12.11 13.07 -3.18
C VAL A 19 -11.55 14.36 -3.80
N PRO A 20 -11.51 15.48 -3.06
CA PRO A 20 -10.87 16.70 -3.53
C PRO A 20 -9.38 16.47 -3.82
N GLN A 21 -8.94 16.86 -5.01
CA GLN A 21 -7.56 16.64 -5.47
C GLN A 21 -6.74 17.91 -5.36
N ARG A 22 -5.43 17.75 -5.13
CA ARG A 22 -4.48 18.86 -5.23
C ARG A 22 -4.35 19.35 -6.67
N VAL A 23 -4.20 20.65 -6.83
CA VAL A 23 -4.03 21.37 -8.10
C VAL A 23 -2.90 22.40 -7.98
N HIS A 24 -2.42 22.97 -9.10
CA HIS A 24 -1.30 23.91 -9.08
C HIS A 24 -1.58 25.15 -8.22
N ASP A 25 -2.75 25.78 -8.38
CA ASP A 25 -3.15 26.98 -7.63
C ASP A 25 -4.38 26.69 -6.78
N GLY A 26 -4.19 25.87 -5.74
CA GLY A 26 -5.25 25.51 -4.80
C GLY A 26 -5.70 26.71 -3.94
N PRO A 27 -6.95 26.72 -3.43
CA PRO A 27 -7.46 27.79 -2.57
C PRO A 27 -6.74 27.89 -1.21
N ASN A 28 -5.99 26.86 -0.83
CA ASN A 28 -5.21 26.80 0.39
C ASN A 28 -4.06 25.79 0.22
N GLU A 29 -3.14 25.76 1.18
CA GLU A 29 -1.96 24.89 1.07
C GLU A 29 -2.28 23.39 1.00
N THR A 30 -3.42 22.93 1.55
CA THR A 30 -3.78 21.51 1.52
C THR A 30 -4.26 21.07 0.14
N MET A 31 -4.78 22.00 -0.66
CA MET A 31 -5.26 21.79 -2.03
C MET A 31 -4.23 22.18 -3.10
N THR A 32 -3.07 22.71 -2.71
CA THR A 32 -1.98 23.09 -3.61
C THR A 32 -0.96 21.96 -3.77
N ILE A 33 -0.44 21.74 -4.98
CA ILE A 33 0.68 20.83 -5.24
C ILE A 33 1.92 21.34 -4.49
N ARG A 34 2.53 20.49 -3.65
CA ARG A 34 3.68 20.86 -2.82
C ARG A 34 4.45 19.62 -2.34
N GLY A 35 5.62 19.87 -1.74
CA GLY A 35 6.45 18.83 -1.12
C GLY A 35 6.90 17.79 -2.14
N ASP A 36 6.85 16.51 -1.75
CA ASP A 36 7.28 15.35 -2.54
C ASP A 36 6.75 15.35 -3.98
N SER A 37 5.54 15.89 -4.21
CA SER A 37 4.92 15.96 -5.54
C SER A 37 5.74 16.78 -6.53
N LEU A 38 6.40 17.84 -6.08
CA LEU A 38 7.24 18.69 -6.93
C LEU A 38 8.50 17.95 -7.38
N ASP A 39 9.10 17.16 -6.48
CA ASP A 39 10.27 16.33 -6.79
C ASP A 39 9.93 15.32 -7.92
N TYR A 40 8.75 14.68 -7.86
CA TYR A 40 8.32 13.73 -8.91
C TYR A 40 7.94 14.41 -10.22
N ILE A 41 7.33 15.60 -10.19
CA ILE A 41 7.03 16.36 -11.41
C ILE A 41 8.32 16.71 -12.14
N ALA A 42 9.33 17.21 -11.43
CA ALA A 42 10.65 17.51 -12.01
C ALA A 42 11.30 16.27 -12.64
N MET A 43 11.20 15.11 -11.98
CA MET A 43 11.72 13.84 -12.55
C MET A 43 11.00 13.44 -13.85
N VAL A 44 9.69 13.68 -13.96
CA VAL A 44 8.93 13.41 -15.19
C VAL A 44 9.29 14.40 -16.31
N GLU A 45 9.62 15.64 -15.96
CA GLU A 45 10.14 16.66 -16.88
C GLU A 45 11.58 16.37 -17.34
N GLY A 46 12.25 15.39 -16.73
CA GLY A 46 13.62 14.99 -17.04
C GLY A 46 14.68 15.66 -16.17
N ASP A 47 14.30 16.51 -15.21
CA ASP A 47 15.21 17.11 -14.24
C ASP A 47 15.32 16.25 -12.97
N TRP A 48 16.04 15.14 -13.10
CA TRP A 48 16.34 14.22 -11.99
C TRP A 48 17.30 14.81 -10.95
N THR A 49 17.95 15.94 -11.27
CA THR A 49 18.91 16.62 -10.38
C THR A 49 18.23 17.60 -9.44
N ALA A 50 17.08 18.16 -9.81
CA ALA A 50 16.28 19.00 -8.93
C ALA A 50 15.57 18.22 -7.82
N ALA A 51 15.31 16.92 -8.03
CA ALA A 51 14.67 16.06 -7.04
C ALA A 51 15.60 15.77 -5.86
N ARG A 52 15.10 15.98 -4.64
CA ARG A 52 15.87 15.80 -3.40
C ARG A 52 15.88 14.35 -2.92
N SER A 53 16.86 13.99 -2.09
CA SER A 53 16.82 12.75 -1.31
C SER A 53 15.63 12.75 -0.31
N PRO A 54 14.93 11.61 -0.10
CA PRO A 54 15.10 10.31 -0.74
C PRO A 54 14.28 10.13 -2.03
N PHE A 55 13.49 11.13 -2.44
CA PHE A 55 12.51 11.06 -3.53
C PHE A 55 13.14 10.73 -4.88
N ARG A 56 14.31 11.29 -5.16
CA ARG A 56 15.03 11.06 -6.42
C ARG A 56 15.36 9.60 -6.73
N TYR A 57 15.45 8.73 -5.72
CA TYR A 57 15.76 7.31 -5.90
C TYR A 57 14.50 6.46 -6.20
N ARG A 58 13.31 7.05 -6.16
CA ARG A 58 12.02 6.40 -6.45
C ARG A 58 11.72 6.46 -7.94
N VAL A 59 12.56 5.78 -8.72
CA VAL A 59 12.65 5.94 -10.17
C VAL A 59 11.45 5.42 -10.94
N LEU A 60 10.76 4.37 -10.47
CA LEU A 60 9.85 3.62 -11.33
C LEU A 60 8.59 4.42 -11.73
N ALA A 61 7.92 5.08 -10.79
CA ALA A 61 6.67 5.77 -11.11
C ALA A 61 6.89 7.02 -12.00
N PRO A 62 7.88 7.89 -11.71
CA PRO A 62 8.21 9.01 -12.60
C PRO A 62 8.69 8.55 -13.97
N PHE A 63 9.47 7.47 -14.04
CA PHE A 63 9.87 6.88 -15.32
C PHE A 63 8.65 6.44 -16.15
N LEU A 64 7.71 5.70 -15.55
CA LEU A 64 6.49 5.27 -16.24
C LEU A 64 5.62 6.44 -16.69
N ALA A 65 5.53 7.49 -15.87
CA ALA A 65 4.80 8.71 -16.21
C ALA A 65 5.46 9.46 -17.38
N GLY A 66 6.80 9.56 -17.41
CA GLY A 66 7.54 10.21 -18.51
C GLY A 66 7.43 9.51 -19.87
N LEU A 67 6.96 8.25 -19.90
CA LEU A 67 6.66 7.54 -21.16
C LEU A 67 5.31 7.96 -21.78
N LEU A 68 4.45 8.66 -21.03
CA LEU A 68 3.13 9.05 -21.48
C LEU A 68 3.18 10.39 -22.23
N PRO A 69 2.47 10.55 -23.37
CA PRO A 69 2.38 11.82 -24.09
C PRO A 69 1.36 12.76 -23.41
N LEU A 70 1.55 13.03 -22.12
CA LEU A 70 0.68 13.85 -21.27
C LEU A 70 1.51 14.92 -20.55
N SER A 71 0.85 15.91 -19.94
CA SER A 71 1.53 16.81 -19.00
C SER A 71 2.09 16.00 -17.80
N PRO A 72 3.18 16.43 -17.15
CA PRO A 72 3.76 15.69 -16.03
C PRO A 72 2.76 15.35 -14.91
N THR A 73 1.87 16.30 -14.59
CA THR A 73 0.84 16.12 -13.55
C THR A 73 -0.25 15.14 -13.99
N ASP A 74 -0.69 15.20 -15.24
CA ASP A 74 -1.68 14.25 -15.77
C ASP A 74 -1.09 12.84 -15.93
N ALA A 75 0.18 12.74 -16.32
CA ALA A 75 0.90 11.49 -16.44
C ALA A 75 1.02 10.79 -15.08
N LEU A 76 1.47 11.50 -14.04
CA LEU A 76 1.53 10.95 -12.67
C LEU A 76 0.15 10.55 -12.15
N ARG A 77 -0.88 11.40 -12.37
CA ARG A 77 -2.26 11.07 -11.99
C ARG A 77 -2.73 9.79 -12.69
N CYS A 78 -2.42 9.63 -13.99
CA CYS A 78 -2.75 8.45 -14.76
C CYS A 78 -2.09 7.19 -14.17
N VAL A 79 -0.77 7.24 -13.93
CA VAL A 79 -0.02 6.13 -13.30
C VAL A 79 -0.63 5.76 -11.95
N THR A 80 -0.98 6.75 -11.12
CA THR A 80 -1.64 6.53 -9.83
C THR A 80 -2.97 5.81 -9.99
N TYR A 81 -3.87 6.27 -10.86
CA TYR A 81 -5.20 5.65 -11.01
C TYR A 81 -5.15 4.26 -11.63
N VAL A 82 -4.27 4.04 -12.60
CA VAL A 82 -4.02 2.68 -13.13
C VAL A 82 -3.50 1.78 -12.00
N SER A 83 -2.54 2.27 -11.21
CA SER A 83 -1.99 1.51 -10.08
C SER A 83 -3.03 1.20 -9.00
N LEU A 84 -3.92 2.14 -8.67
CA LEU A 84 -5.02 1.90 -7.73
C LEU A 84 -6.00 0.86 -8.28
N CYS A 85 -6.39 0.95 -9.55
CA CYS A 85 -7.24 -0.04 -10.19
C CYS A 85 -6.61 -1.44 -10.11
N LEU A 86 -5.33 -1.56 -10.45
CA LEU A 86 -4.59 -2.82 -10.38
C LEU A 86 -4.43 -3.32 -8.94
N THR A 87 -4.22 -2.43 -7.98
CA THR A 87 -4.19 -2.75 -6.54
C THR A 87 -5.49 -3.42 -6.12
N TYR A 88 -6.64 -2.87 -6.52
CA TYR A 88 -7.96 -3.41 -6.17
C TYR A 88 -8.22 -4.75 -6.83
N VAL A 89 -7.86 -4.90 -8.12
CA VAL A 89 -7.95 -6.18 -8.82
C VAL A 89 -7.13 -7.24 -8.09
N VAL A 90 -5.87 -6.95 -7.77
CA VAL A 90 -4.99 -7.91 -7.10
C VAL A 90 -5.47 -8.22 -5.68
N ALA A 91 -5.97 -7.24 -4.93
CA ALA A 91 -6.54 -7.47 -3.60
C ALA A 91 -7.75 -8.42 -3.66
N LEU A 92 -8.65 -8.25 -4.62
CA LEU A 92 -9.78 -9.16 -4.84
C LEU A 92 -9.33 -10.56 -5.26
N LEU A 93 -8.28 -10.66 -6.09
CA LEU A 93 -7.69 -11.95 -6.47
C LEU A 93 -7.00 -12.64 -5.27
N ALA A 94 -6.37 -11.87 -4.39
CA ALA A 94 -5.79 -12.38 -3.15
C ALA A 94 -6.88 -12.89 -2.20
N CYS A 95 -7.99 -12.17 -2.02
CA CYS A 95 -9.13 -12.64 -1.26
C CYS A 95 -9.72 -13.94 -1.83
N LYS A 96 -9.86 -14.04 -3.16
CA LYS A 96 -10.31 -15.27 -3.83
C LYS A 96 -9.37 -16.45 -3.51
N ASN A 97 -8.05 -16.25 -3.58
CA ASN A 97 -7.08 -17.29 -3.24
C ASN A 97 -7.04 -17.64 -1.74
N ALA A 98 -7.47 -16.71 -0.88
CA ALA A 98 -7.70 -16.96 0.53
C ALA A 98 -9.00 -17.74 0.80
N GLY A 99 -9.78 -18.09 -0.23
CA GLY A 99 -11.04 -18.83 -0.12
C GLY A 99 -12.24 -17.95 0.23
N LEU A 100 -12.12 -16.63 0.10
CA LEU A 100 -13.19 -15.69 0.47
C LEU A 100 -14.15 -15.47 -0.70
N GLY A 101 -15.44 -15.36 -0.38
CA GLY A 101 -16.50 -15.08 -1.35
C GLY A 101 -16.37 -13.68 -1.97
N VAL A 102 -16.92 -13.50 -3.18
CA VAL A 102 -16.83 -12.23 -3.92
C VAL A 102 -17.46 -11.07 -3.16
N ILE A 103 -18.65 -11.27 -2.56
CA ILE A 103 -19.37 -10.22 -1.82
C ILE A 103 -18.56 -9.77 -0.60
N SER A 104 -18.08 -10.72 0.21
CA SER A 104 -17.24 -10.41 1.37
C SER A 104 -15.94 -9.72 0.96
N SER A 105 -15.32 -10.14 -0.16
CA SER A 105 -14.13 -9.50 -0.73
C SER A 105 -14.39 -8.06 -1.17
N MET A 106 -15.55 -7.79 -1.79
CA MET A 106 -15.98 -6.45 -2.16
C MET A 106 -16.20 -5.56 -0.94
N LEU A 107 -16.88 -6.06 0.09
CA LEU A 107 -17.11 -5.32 1.33
C LEU A 107 -15.79 -4.99 2.03
N GLY A 108 -14.88 -5.96 2.13
CA GLY A 108 -13.55 -5.74 2.70
C GLY A 108 -12.75 -4.69 1.93
N LEU A 109 -12.82 -4.73 0.60
CA LEU A 109 -12.20 -3.73 -0.26
C LEU A 109 -12.79 -2.34 -0.06
N VAL A 110 -14.12 -2.20 -0.03
CA VAL A 110 -14.81 -0.90 0.17
C VAL A 110 -14.47 -0.31 1.53
N LEU A 111 -14.45 -1.13 2.59
CA LEU A 111 -14.10 -0.68 3.94
C LEU A 111 -12.64 -0.20 4.03
N ALA A 112 -11.70 -0.92 3.40
CA ALA A 112 -10.31 -0.48 3.34
C ALA A 112 -10.14 0.76 2.45
N TRP A 113 -10.86 0.84 1.34
CA TRP A 113 -10.83 1.96 0.40
C TRP A 113 -11.32 3.26 1.03
N ALA A 114 -12.32 3.19 1.91
CA ALA A 114 -12.87 4.35 2.60
C ALA A 114 -11.96 4.91 3.71
N SER A 115 -10.78 4.32 3.96
CA SER A 115 -9.88 4.79 5.02
C SER A 115 -9.15 6.09 4.63
N PRO A 116 -8.88 7.00 5.59
CA PRO A 116 -8.18 8.25 5.29
C PRO A 116 -6.80 8.06 4.64
N CYS A 117 -6.03 7.08 5.13
CA CYS A 117 -4.70 6.78 4.60
C CYS A 117 -4.76 6.34 3.13
N HIS A 118 -5.78 5.58 2.75
CA HIS A 118 -5.97 5.15 1.37
C HIS A 118 -6.48 6.28 0.46
N LEU A 119 -7.49 7.03 0.94
CA LEU A 119 -8.06 8.16 0.19
C LEU A 119 -7.03 9.26 -0.10
N TYR A 120 -5.95 9.33 0.69
CA TYR A 120 -4.83 10.24 0.42
C TYR A 120 -4.22 10.05 -0.98
N SER A 121 -4.24 8.84 -1.54
CA SER A 121 -3.75 8.56 -2.90
C SER A 121 -4.61 9.22 -3.98
N TYR A 122 -5.88 9.51 -3.70
CA TYR A 122 -6.73 10.30 -4.58
C TYR A 122 -6.55 11.80 -4.34
N HIS A 123 -6.41 12.20 -3.07
CA HIS A 123 -6.20 13.60 -2.70
C HIS A 123 -4.88 14.15 -3.27
N ASN A 124 -3.80 13.38 -3.21
CA ASN A 124 -2.51 13.72 -3.81
C ASN A 124 -2.07 12.62 -4.81
N PRO A 125 -2.60 12.64 -6.05
CA PRO A 125 -2.38 11.58 -7.02
C PRO A 125 -1.02 11.67 -7.73
N PHE A 126 -0.15 12.58 -7.29
CA PHE A 126 1.17 12.82 -7.88
C PHE A 126 2.29 12.04 -7.19
N LEU A 127 1.94 11.19 -6.22
CA LEU A 127 2.89 10.43 -5.41
C LEU A 127 3.06 9.00 -5.91
N THR A 128 4.12 8.33 -5.46
CA THR A 128 4.43 6.94 -5.84
C THR A 128 3.70 5.89 -5.00
N ASP A 129 2.93 6.31 -3.99
CA ASP A 129 2.22 5.46 -3.02
C ASP A 129 1.37 4.39 -3.69
N ALA A 130 0.54 4.75 -4.67
CA ALA A 130 -0.39 3.81 -5.32
C ALA A 130 0.32 2.67 -6.06
N LEU A 131 1.43 2.95 -6.73
CA LEU A 131 2.21 1.92 -7.42
C LEU A 131 2.92 1.01 -6.40
N ALA A 132 3.38 1.56 -5.27
CA ALA A 132 3.93 0.77 -4.18
C ALA A 132 2.87 -0.15 -3.55
N LEU A 133 1.64 0.33 -3.35
CA LEU A 133 0.52 -0.48 -2.88
C LEU A 133 0.17 -1.61 -3.84
N PHE A 134 0.21 -1.36 -5.15
CA PHE A 134 0.03 -2.40 -6.15
C PHE A 134 1.10 -3.49 -6.00
N MET A 135 2.38 -3.12 -5.93
CA MET A 135 3.48 -4.08 -5.77
C MET A 135 3.37 -4.88 -4.47
N LEU A 136 3.02 -4.24 -3.35
CA LEU A 136 2.75 -4.93 -2.09
C LEU A 136 1.56 -5.89 -2.21
N GLY A 137 0.51 -5.50 -2.91
CA GLY A 137 -0.61 -6.39 -3.24
C GLY A 137 -0.17 -7.62 -4.04
N VAL A 138 0.69 -7.42 -5.04
CA VAL A 138 1.26 -8.52 -5.85
C VAL A 138 2.14 -9.43 -5.00
N MET A 139 2.95 -8.89 -4.08
CA MET A 139 3.73 -9.67 -3.13
C MET A 139 2.83 -10.53 -2.24
N VAL A 140 1.77 -9.96 -1.67
CA VAL A 140 0.79 -10.71 -0.87
C VAL A 140 0.09 -11.78 -1.71
N TYR A 141 -0.32 -11.45 -2.93
CA TYR A 141 -0.91 -12.41 -3.87
C TYR A 141 0.05 -13.56 -4.22
N ALA A 142 1.34 -13.26 -4.43
CA ALA A 142 2.37 -14.24 -4.73
C ALA A 142 2.60 -15.24 -3.59
N LEU A 143 2.42 -14.81 -2.33
CA LEU A 143 2.47 -15.72 -1.17
C LEU A 143 1.37 -16.78 -1.22
N PHE A 144 0.18 -16.44 -1.70
CA PHE A 144 -0.90 -17.42 -1.87
C PHE A 144 -0.68 -18.35 -3.07
N ARG A 145 -0.04 -17.85 -4.12
CA ARG A 145 0.31 -18.62 -5.32
C ARG A 145 1.60 -19.42 -5.18
N ASP A 146 2.32 -19.22 -4.08
CA ASP A 146 3.65 -19.79 -3.84
C ASP A 146 4.64 -19.51 -4.98
N SER A 147 4.53 -18.34 -5.61
CA SER A 147 5.35 -17.96 -6.77
C SER A 147 6.49 -17.03 -6.37
N PHE A 148 7.69 -17.60 -6.20
CA PHE A 148 8.88 -16.82 -5.85
C PHE A 148 9.22 -15.78 -6.91
N ALA A 149 9.16 -16.15 -8.20
CA ALA A 149 9.48 -15.24 -9.30
C ALA A 149 8.59 -14.00 -9.30
N LEU A 150 7.28 -14.19 -9.08
CA LEU A 150 6.33 -13.08 -8.97
C LEU A 150 6.61 -12.21 -7.75
N PHE A 151 6.92 -12.82 -6.60
CA PHE A 151 7.27 -12.10 -5.39
C PHE A 151 8.55 -11.28 -5.57
N LEU A 152 9.60 -11.88 -6.13
CA LEU A 152 10.89 -11.25 -6.37
C LEU A 152 10.75 -10.07 -7.35
N ALA A 153 10.04 -10.26 -8.47
CA ALA A 153 9.79 -9.19 -9.41
C ALA A 153 9.02 -8.02 -8.77
N ALA A 154 7.96 -8.31 -8.02
CA ALA A 154 7.19 -7.29 -7.32
C ALA A 154 8.00 -6.59 -6.21
N ALA A 155 8.89 -7.30 -5.52
CA ALA A 155 9.78 -6.72 -4.52
C ALA A 155 10.76 -5.73 -5.15
N VAL A 156 11.40 -6.10 -6.27
CA VAL A 156 12.33 -5.21 -7.00
C VAL A 156 11.62 -3.97 -7.50
N LEU A 157 10.51 -4.15 -8.22
CA LEU A 157 9.73 -3.03 -8.76
C LEU A 157 9.13 -2.17 -7.65
N GLY A 158 8.72 -2.79 -6.55
CA GLY A 158 8.28 -2.12 -5.34
C GLY A 158 9.36 -1.21 -4.77
N ILE A 159 10.59 -1.71 -4.61
CA ILE A 159 11.70 -0.94 -4.03
C ILE A 159 12.08 0.24 -4.94
N LEU A 160 12.08 0.02 -6.26
CA LEU A 160 12.30 1.08 -7.25
C LEU A 160 11.18 2.13 -7.28
N THR A 161 9.99 1.79 -6.80
CA THR A 161 8.87 2.74 -6.64
C THR A 161 8.93 3.49 -5.33
N ARG A 162 9.22 2.76 -4.25
CA ARG A 162 9.32 3.26 -2.89
C ARG A 162 10.07 2.26 -2.03
N GLU A 163 11.13 2.74 -1.39
CA GLU A 163 12.01 1.96 -0.53
C GLU A 163 11.28 1.28 0.63
N THR A 164 10.17 1.85 1.11
CA THR A 164 9.39 1.27 2.22
C THR A 164 8.78 -0.09 1.88
N THR A 165 8.66 -0.45 0.60
CA THR A 165 8.21 -1.79 0.20
C THR A 165 9.17 -2.89 0.61
N ILE A 166 10.44 -2.56 0.90
CA ILE A 166 11.45 -3.51 1.40
C ILE A 166 11.00 -4.21 2.68
N VAL A 167 10.12 -3.58 3.47
CA VAL A 167 9.62 -4.17 4.73
C VAL A 167 8.80 -5.44 4.51
N ALA A 168 8.29 -5.66 3.29
CA ALA A 168 7.57 -6.88 2.93
C ALA A 168 8.51 -8.02 2.52
N VAL A 169 9.78 -7.75 2.21
CA VAL A 169 10.77 -8.75 1.76
C VAL A 169 10.96 -9.91 2.77
N PRO A 170 11.10 -9.66 4.10
CA PRO A 170 11.27 -10.73 5.06
C PRO A 170 10.11 -11.73 5.12
N VAL A 171 8.91 -11.35 4.67
CA VAL A 171 7.71 -12.21 4.69
C VAL A 171 7.94 -13.51 3.92
N TRP A 172 8.62 -13.44 2.78
CA TRP A 172 8.97 -14.64 2.01
C TRP A 172 10.06 -15.46 2.70
N ALA A 173 11.06 -14.79 3.27
CA ALA A 173 12.21 -15.42 3.89
C ALA A 173 11.84 -16.27 5.11
N ILE A 174 10.84 -15.84 5.90
CA ILE A 174 10.34 -16.60 7.06
C ILE A 174 9.71 -17.94 6.65
N ARG A 175 9.19 -18.05 5.42
CA ARG A 175 8.41 -19.21 4.98
C ARG A 175 9.23 -20.26 4.24
N ARG A 176 10.40 -19.92 3.68
CA ARG A 176 11.09 -20.75 2.66
C ARG A 176 12.59 -20.86 2.86
N GLY A 177 13.19 -21.85 2.20
CA GLY A 177 14.60 -22.21 2.35
C GLY A 177 15.58 -21.08 2.01
N TRP A 178 16.73 -21.10 2.69
CA TRP A 178 17.74 -20.03 2.73
C TRP A 178 18.19 -19.49 1.37
N ARG A 179 18.24 -20.33 0.32
CA ARG A 179 18.70 -19.91 -1.02
C ARG A 179 17.84 -18.81 -1.63
N HIS A 180 16.52 -18.94 -1.53
CA HIS A 180 15.58 -17.93 -2.04
C HIS A 180 15.66 -16.65 -1.21
N SER A 181 15.85 -16.78 0.10
CA SER A 181 16.01 -15.65 1.01
C SER A 181 17.28 -14.85 0.71
N VAL A 182 18.42 -15.52 0.48
CA VAL A 182 19.68 -14.87 0.10
C VAL A 182 19.54 -14.16 -1.25
N LEU A 183 18.99 -14.83 -2.26
CA LEU A 183 18.78 -14.22 -3.57
C LEU A 183 17.89 -12.98 -3.47
N LEU A 184 16.77 -13.10 -2.75
CA LEU A 184 15.83 -12.00 -2.53
C LEU A 184 16.50 -10.82 -1.81
N LEU A 185 17.33 -11.07 -0.80
CA LEU A 185 18.07 -10.02 -0.08
C LEU A 185 19.09 -9.33 -0.98
N VAL A 186 19.91 -10.10 -1.72
CA VAL A 186 20.92 -9.55 -2.63
C VAL A 186 20.26 -8.67 -3.71
N VAL A 187 19.20 -9.18 -4.33
CA VAL A 187 18.50 -8.47 -5.40
C VAL A 187 17.75 -7.25 -4.85
N SER A 188 17.15 -7.33 -3.67
CA SER A 188 16.51 -6.18 -3.01
C SER A 188 17.53 -5.11 -2.62
N ALA A 189 18.70 -5.51 -2.12
CA ALA A 189 19.80 -4.60 -1.81
C ALA A 189 20.31 -3.91 -3.09
N ALA A 190 20.47 -4.65 -4.19
CA ALA A 190 20.83 -4.07 -5.48
C ALA A 190 19.77 -3.07 -5.96
N ALA A 191 18.48 -3.41 -5.89
CA ALA A 191 17.38 -2.51 -6.27
C ALA A 191 17.38 -1.22 -5.43
N LEU A 192 17.82 -1.27 -4.18
CA LEU A 192 17.95 -0.11 -3.30
C LEU A 192 19.21 0.72 -3.61
N LEU A 193 20.35 0.07 -3.84
CA LEU A 193 21.66 0.72 -3.93
C LEU A 193 22.00 1.22 -5.33
N VAL A 194 21.57 0.51 -6.38
CA VAL A 194 21.91 0.87 -7.77
C VAL A 194 21.38 2.26 -8.16
N PRO A 195 20.11 2.63 -7.89
CA PRO A 195 19.64 3.99 -8.18
C PRO A 195 20.42 5.06 -7.44
N ARG A 196 20.83 4.80 -6.18
CA ARG A 196 21.63 5.71 -5.37
C ARG A 196 23.04 5.89 -5.94
N TYR A 197 23.63 4.81 -6.43
CA TYR A 197 24.94 4.86 -7.07
C TYR A 197 24.90 5.64 -8.39
N ILE A 198 23.89 5.42 -9.23
CA ILE A 198 23.77 6.06 -10.55
C ILE A 198 23.42 7.54 -10.44
N LEU A 199 22.45 7.90 -9.58
CA LEU A 199 21.96 9.29 -9.44
C LEU A 199 22.82 10.15 -8.51
N GLY A 200 23.84 9.54 -7.89
CA GLY A 200 24.69 10.15 -6.89
C GLY A 200 24.02 10.17 -5.52
N ALA A 201 24.79 9.84 -4.48
CA ALA A 201 24.39 10.13 -3.12
C ALA A 201 24.61 11.63 -2.87
N GLU A 202 23.54 12.35 -2.51
CA GLU A 202 23.73 13.63 -1.82
C GLU A 202 24.60 13.36 -0.59
N ALA A 203 25.69 14.12 -0.43
CA ALA A 203 26.46 14.10 0.80
C ALA A 203 25.50 14.53 1.91
N GLU A 204 24.97 13.56 2.67
CA GLU A 204 24.13 13.86 3.83
C GLU A 204 24.97 14.74 4.74
N SER A 205 24.60 16.02 4.82
CA SER A 205 25.26 16.92 5.75
C SER A 205 25.03 16.36 7.16
N PRO A 206 25.94 16.56 8.12
CA PRO A 206 25.72 16.19 9.52
C PRO A 206 24.39 16.73 10.10
N GLN A 207 23.88 17.81 9.50
CA GLN A 207 22.57 18.39 9.80
C GLN A 207 21.40 17.52 9.33
N ALA A 208 21.52 16.76 8.23
CA ALA A 208 20.51 15.81 7.77
C ALA A 208 20.27 14.69 8.81
N LEU A 209 21.33 14.15 9.40
CA LEU A 209 21.28 13.19 10.52
C LEU A 209 20.63 13.79 11.78
N LEU A 210 20.89 15.07 12.08
CA LEU A 210 20.23 15.78 13.18
C LEU A 210 18.75 16.05 12.89
N THR A 211 18.35 16.31 11.63
CA THR A 211 16.93 16.47 11.26
C THR A 211 16.13 15.18 11.38
N VAL A 212 16.75 14.01 11.17
CA VAL A 212 16.12 12.71 11.42
C VAL A 212 15.75 12.54 12.90
N SER A 213 16.55 13.09 13.83
CA SER A 213 16.23 13.06 15.26
C SER A 213 15.09 14.01 15.69
N GLY A 214 14.74 14.98 14.83
CA GLY A 214 13.68 15.97 15.07
C GLY A 214 12.37 15.70 14.32
N GLN A 215 12.21 14.53 13.70
CA GLN A 215 11.02 14.16 12.92
C GLN A 215 10.39 12.84 13.41
N GLY A 216 9.19 12.54 12.91
CA GLY A 216 8.49 11.29 13.17
C GLY A 216 8.06 11.09 14.62
N MET A 217 7.87 9.84 15.01
CA MET A 217 7.42 9.50 16.36
C MET A 217 8.46 9.79 17.45
N LEU A 218 9.75 9.86 17.10
CA LEU A 218 10.80 10.17 18.08
C LEU A 218 10.71 11.62 18.58
N ALA A 219 10.34 12.55 17.70
CA ALA A 219 10.18 13.95 18.06
C ALA A 219 8.87 14.26 18.78
N ASN A 220 7.75 13.64 18.34
CA ASN A 220 6.45 13.82 18.98
C ASN A 220 5.67 12.49 19.02
N PRO A 221 5.89 11.65 20.05
CA PRO A 221 5.33 10.30 20.11
C PRO A 221 3.81 10.32 20.19
N TRP A 222 3.22 11.28 20.92
CA TRP A 222 1.76 11.38 21.06
C TRP A 222 1.09 11.73 19.74
N GLN A 223 1.59 12.74 19.04
CA GLN A 223 1.10 13.08 17.70
C GLN A 223 1.29 11.90 16.74
N GLY A 224 2.44 11.24 16.79
CA GLY A 224 2.71 10.02 16.03
C GLY A 224 1.64 8.95 16.22
N VAL A 225 1.32 8.58 17.47
CA VAL A 225 0.27 7.61 17.79
C VAL A 225 -1.10 8.07 17.27
N MET A 226 -1.44 9.35 17.42
CA MET A 226 -2.71 9.88 16.90
C MET A 226 -2.81 9.75 15.38
N GLU A 227 -1.74 10.03 14.63
CA GLU A 227 -1.72 9.86 13.18
C GLU A 227 -1.84 8.39 12.76
N ILE A 228 -1.26 7.46 13.52
CA ILE A 228 -1.44 6.01 13.31
C ILE A 228 -2.91 5.62 13.48
N VAL A 229 -3.55 6.09 14.56
CA VAL A 229 -4.96 5.79 14.82
C VAL A 229 -5.84 6.38 13.71
N LYS A 230 -5.59 7.63 13.30
CA LYS A 230 -6.35 8.31 12.23
C LYS A 230 -6.15 7.66 10.85
N ALA A 231 -4.98 7.08 10.57
CA ALA A 231 -4.68 6.47 9.27
C ALA A 231 -5.75 5.45 8.84
N TRP A 232 -6.19 4.60 9.77
CA TRP A 232 -7.17 3.55 9.51
C TRP A 232 -8.47 3.69 10.33
N GLY A 233 -8.49 4.48 11.40
CA GLY A 233 -9.67 4.66 12.26
C GLY A 233 -10.23 3.33 12.76
N ALA A 234 -11.53 3.10 12.58
CA ALA A 234 -12.19 1.86 12.97
C ALA A 234 -11.69 0.62 12.19
N VAL A 235 -11.06 0.78 11.02
CA VAL A 235 -10.51 -0.33 10.24
C VAL A 235 -9.45 -1.09 11.02
N TRP A 236 -8.72 -0.44 11.94
CA TRP A 236 -7.78 -1.13 12.83
C TRP A 236 -8.45 -2.27 13.60
N LEU A 237 -9.54 -1.96 14.29
CA LEU A 237 -10.26 -2.92 15.14
C LEU A 237 -10.92 -4.00 14.30
N LEU A 238 -11.57 -3.62 13.19
CA LEU A 238 -12.24 -4.56 12.29
C LEU A 238 -11.25 -5.51 11.62
N SER A 239 -10.08 -5.01 11.22
CA SER A 239 -9.03 -5.82 10.62
C SER A 239 -8.45 -6.83 11.61
N VAL A 240 -8.20 -6.40 12.85
CA VAL A 240 -7.73 -7.28 13.92
C VAL A 240 -8.78 -8.37 14.22
N ALA A 241 -10.06 -8.00 14.30
CA ALA A 241 -11.17 -8.96 14.39
C ALA A 241 -11.17 -9.98 13.24
N GLY A 242 -10.96 -9.48 12.02
CA GLY A 242 -10.89 -10.28 10.80
C GLY A 242 -9.74 -11.27 10.72
N LEU A 243 -8.59 -10.99 11.36
CA LEU A 243 -7.45 -11.91 11.45
C LEU A 243 -7.80 -13.21 12.21
N TRP A 244 -8.70 -13.14 13.19
CA TRP A 244 -9.19 -14.31 13.91
C TRP A 244 -10.24 -15.10 13.15
N CYS A 245 -10.91 -14.48 12.16
CA CYS A 245 -11.92 -15.13 11.34
C CYS A 245 -11.35 -15.86 10.11
N LEU A 246 -10.05 -15.73 9.83
CA LEU A 246 -9.43 -16.33 8.64
C LEU A 246 -9.45 -17.87 8.70
N PRO A 247 -9.70 -18.57 7.58
CA PRO A 247 -9.57 -20.01 7.50
C PRO A 247 -8.18 -20.47 7.95
N GLN A 248 -8.09 -21.51 8.79
CA GLN A 248 -6.83 -21.94 9.42
C GLN A 248 -5.72 -22.24 8.41
N GLU A 249 -6.06 -22.88 7.28
CA GLU A 249 -5.09 -23.24 6.23
C GLU A 249 -4.46 -22.03 5.52
N ARG A 250 -5.13 -20.87 5.56
CA ARG A 250 -4.74 -19.66 4.82
C ARG A 250 -4.35 -18.51 5.75
N CYS A 251 -4.48 -18.67 7.06
CA CYS A 251 -4.26 -17.59 8.03
C CYS A 251 -2.78 -17.25 8.24
N VAL A 252 -1.90 -18.25 8.19
CA VAL A 252 -0.46 -18.07 8.45
C VAL A 252 0.19 -17.04 7.51
N PRO A 253 0.10 -17.15 6.16
CA PRO A 253 0.74 -16.17 5.28
C PRO A 253 0.19 -14.75 5.49
N VAL A 254 -1.12 -14.61 5.76
CA VAL A 254 -1.74 -13.30 6.02
C VAL A 254 -1.26 -12.71 7.33
N ARG A 255 -1.19 -13.50 8.41
CA ARG A 255 -0.72 -13.04 9.72
C ARG A 255 0.75 -12.63 9.68
N VAL A 256 1.60 -13.40 9.01
CA VAL A 256 3.02 -13.07 8.85
C VAL A 256 3.19 -11.80 8.02
N ALA A 257 2.47 -11.68 6.90
CA ALA A 257 2.48 -10.46 6.09
C ALA A 257 1.97 -9.25 6.91
N TYR A 258 0.87 -9.41 7.65
CA TYR A 258 0.31 -8.35 8.49
C TYR A 258 1.31 -7.89 9.56
N ALA A 259 1.92 -8.83 10.29
CA ALA A 259 2.88 -8.52 11.34
C ALA A 259 4.15 -7.86 10.77
N ALA A 260 4.69 -8.36 9.66
CA ALA A 260 5.88 -7.79 9.04
C ALA A 260 5.63 -6.38 8.49
N LEU A 261 4.52 -6.16 7.79
CA LEU A 261 4.13 -4.85 7.26
C LEU A 261 3.86 -3.86 8.40
N LEU A 262 3.21 -4.30 9.48
CA LEU A 262 2.93 -3.46 10.65
C LEU A 262 4.23 -3.07 11.37
N CYS A 263 5.11 -4.03 11.59
CA CYS A 263 6.42 -3.82 12.21
C CYS A 263 7.26 -2.87 11.35
N GLY A 264 7.32 -3.12 10.05
CA GLY A 264 8.00 -2.28 9.08
C GLY A 264 7.48 -0.84 9.05
N ALA A 265 6.17 -0.66 8.93
CA ALA A 265 5.54 0.66 8.98
C ALA A 265 5.85 1.40 10.29
N THR A 266 5.82 0.69 11.42
CA THR A 266 6.16 1.24 12.74
C THR A 266 7.61 1.70 12.79
N LEU A 267 8.56 0.85 12.35
CA LEU A 267 9.99 1.18 12.34
C LEU A 267 10.30 2.37 11.44
N VAL A 268 9.72 2.42 10.25
CA VAL A 268 9.89 3.57 9.33
C VAL A 268 9.25 4.83 9.91
N SER A 269 8.12 4.71 10.62
CA SER A 269 7.44 5.86 11.24
C SER A 269 8.22 6.50 12.40
N LEU A 270 9.23 5.82 12.95
CA LEU A 270 10.10 6.42 13.96
C LEU A 270 10.82 7.67 13.41
N VAL A 271 11.15 7.67 12.12
CA VAL A 271 11.95 8.70 11.46
C VAL A 271 11.24 9.39 10.29
N ALA A 272 10.08 8.88 9.84
CA ALA A 272 9.34 9.48 8.74
C ALA A 272 8.56 10.73 9.18
N ALA A 273 8.60 11.79 8.36
CA ALA A 273 7.84 13.01 8.60
C ALA A 273 6.31 12.82 8.56
N ASP A 274 5.82 11.89 7.72
CA ASP A 274 4.41 11.54 7.60
C ASP A 274 4.17 10.11 8.09
N THR A 275 3.92 9.99 9.39
CA THR A 275 3.74 8.70 10.08
C THR A 275 2.48 7.98 9.61
N GLY A 276 1.36 8.69 9.44
CA GLY A 276 0.08 8.10 9.01
C GLY A 276 0.18 7.42 7.64
N ARG A 277 0.86 8.04 6.68
CA ARG A 277 1.05 7.49 5.32
C ARG A 277 1.91 6.23 5.29
N MET A 278 2.81 6.02 6.27
CA MET A 278 3.62 4.80 6.33
C MET A 278 2.77 3.55 6.55
N PHE A 279 1.62 3.68 7.21
CA PHE A 279 0.71 2.56 7.46
C PHE A 279 -0.17 2.22 6.25
N ALA A 280 -0.09 2.98 5.13
CA ALA A 280 -0.77 2.64 3.88
C ALA A 280 -0.37 1.25 3.37
N VAL A 281 0.87 0.83 3.64
CA VAL A 281 1.44 -0.47 3.23
C VAL A 281 0.63 -1.68 3.71
N LEU A 282 -0.22 -1.50 4.73
CA LEU A 282 -1.12 -2.54 5.24
C LEU A 282 -2.39 -2.72 4.41
N PHE A 283 -2.68 -1.85 3.44
CA PHE A 283 -3.88 -1.92 2.59
C PHE A 283 -4.18 -3.34 2.08
N PRO A 284 -3.27 -4.06 1.41
CA PRO A 284 -3.59 -5.38 0.84
C PRO A 284 -3.98 -6.41 1.92
N VAL A 285 -3.36 -6.38 3.10
CA VAL A 285 -3.72 -7.29 4.19
C VAL A 285 -5.01 -6.85 4.90
N HIS A 286 -5.28 -5.55 5.02
CA HIS A 286 -6.55 -5.03 5.53
C HIS A 286 -7.74 -5.46 4.67
N VAL A 287 -7.62 -5.43 3.34
CA VAL A 287 -8.70 -5.90 2.45
C VAL A 287 -9.06 -7.36 2.75
N ILE A 288 -8.04 -8.22 2.93
CA ILE A 288 -8.24 -9.66 3.20
C ILE A 288 -8.87 -9.88 4.58
N THR A 289 -8.40 -9.19 5.62
CA THR A 289 -8.91 -9.37 6.98
C THR A 289 -10.34 -8.85 7.13
N LEU A 290 -10.65 -7.69 6.55
CA LEU A 290 -12.02 -7.14 6.55
C LEU A 290 -12.99 -8.02 5.75
N ALA A 291 -12.52 -8.61 4.64
CA ALA A 291 -13.31 -9.56 3.88
C ALA A 291 -13.57 -10.85 4.68
N SER A 292 -12.57 -11.34 5.41
CA SER A 292 -12.71 -12.46 6.34
C SER A 292 -13.74 -12.19 7.44
N LEU A 293 -13.69 -11.01 8.08
CA LEU A 293 -14.69 -10.59 9.07
C LEU A 293 -16.10 -10.57 8.48
N SER A 294 -16.24 -9.97 7.29
CA SER A 294 -17.52 -9.86 6.58
C SER A 294 -18.10 -11.23 6.23
N ALA A 295 -17.27 -12.19 5.83
CA ALA A 295 -17.67 -13.58 5.60
C ALA A 295 -18.18 -14.26 6.88
N ALA A 296 -17.47 -14.08 8.01
CA ALA A 296 -17.86 -14.64 9.29
C ALA A 296 -19.18 -14.08 9.83
N ILE A 297 -19.43 -12.77 9.65
CA ILE A 297 -20.70 -12.13 10.01
C ILE A 297 -21.84 -12.70 9.16
N ALA A 298 -21.65 -12.79 7.84
CA ALA A 298 -22.66 -13.34 6.94
C ALA A 298 -23.04 -14.79 7.31
N TRP A 299 -22.04 -15.63 7.59
CA TRP A 299 -22.25 -17.00 8.04
C TRP A 299 -23.07 -17.09 9.34
N LYS A 300 -22.75 -16.26 10.34
CA LYS A 300 -23.50 -16.22 11.61
C LYS A 300 -24.95 -15.78 11.42
N ILE A 301 -25.21 -14.84 10.52
CA ILE A 301 -26.57 -14.39 10.21
C ILE A 301 -27.37 -15.53 9.55
N GLN A 302 -26.77 -16.22 8.57
CA GLN A 302 -27.43 -17.31 7.86
C GLN A 302 -27.84 -18.46 8.80
N THR A 303 -26.90 -18.93 9.64
CA THR A 303 -27.16 -20.02 10.61
C THR A 303 -28.24 -19.64 11.64
N LYS A 304 -28.29 -18.38 12.08
CA LYS A 304 -29.35 -17.88 12.97
C LYS A 304 -30.73 -17.85 12.28
N MET A 305 -30.78 -17.57 10.98
CA MET A 305 -32.05 -17.60 10.22
C MET A 305 -32.56 -19.03 10.00
N GLU A 306 -31.66 -19.97 9.69
CA GLU A 306 -32.02 -21.38 9.47
C GLU A 306 -32.56 -22.03 10.75
N THR A 307 -31.89 -21.79 11.90
CA THR A 307 -32.35 -22.26 13.22
C THR A 307 -33.68 -21.64 13.66
N LYS A 308 -33.98 -20.39 13.25
CA LYS A 308 -35.29 -19.78 13.51
C LYS A 308 -36.39 -20.39 12.64
N ARG A 309 -36.11 -20.70 11.36
CA ARG A 309 -37.08 -21.36 10.46
C ARG A 309 -37.44 -22.76 10.94
N SER A 310 -36.45 -23.55 11.37
CA SER A 310 -36.69 -24.92 11.86
C SER A 310 -37.57 -25.00 13.11
N ARG A 311 -37.55 -23.96 13.97
CA ARG A 311 -38.40 -23.85 15.16
C ARG A 311 -39.83 -23.39 14.88
N VAL A 312 -40.08 -22.75 13.74
CA VAL A 312 -41.43 -22.31 13.34
C VAL A 312 -42.15 -23.41 12.56
N SER A 313 -41.40 -24.33 11.95
CA SER A 313 -41.93 -25.50 11.23
C SER A 313 -42.16 -26.74 12.12
N SER A 314 -41.81 -26.67 13.41
CA SER A 314 -42.02 -27.73 14.43
C SER A 314 -43.16 -27.35 15.35
#